data_AF-A0A930XGF1-F1
#
_entry.id   AF-A0A930XGF1-F1
#
_cell.length_a   1.000
_cell.length_b   1.000
_cell.length_c   1.000
_cell.angle_alpha   90.00
_cell.angle_beta   90.00
_cell.angle_gamma   90.00
#
_symmetry.space_group_name_H-M   'P 1'
#
loop_
_entity.id
_entity.type
_entity.pdbx_description
1 polymer ?
#
loop_
_entity_poly.entity_id
_entity_poly.type
_entity_poly.pdbx_seq_one_letter_code
_entity_poly.pdbx_strand_id
1 'polypeptide(L)'
;MTRLFCHRSPHSIAPKSLLVYCSRQLSQVVLGSLSLLLLSEALATGLTQCSNPRFNPLSAEQGAHPILTNAVPPPTLPPALQVVAEPVNAAVEQVALYVRPAGGKVNIRFINETGAAINYEVIGETQYRTLAGRSQMLLENLPVPTTFTFRRADFGLLQVSLQEDTPASGTLTVRVRETLDFALDRTTIHVDPSGDVSLN
;
A
#
# COMPACT_ATOMS: atom_id res chain seq x y z
N MET A 1 24.76 52.70 -42.38
CA MET A 1 25.11 51.76 -43.47
C MET A 1 24.50 50.39 -43.18
N THR A 2 24.37 49.53 -44.18
CA THR A 2 24.20 48.06 -44.07
C THR A 2 22.92 47.51 -43.41
N ARG A 3 21.88 47.36 -44.24
CA ARG A 3 20.95 46.21 -44.38
C ARG A 3 20.55 45.41 -43.11
N LEU A 4 19.24 45.43 -42.80
CA LEU A 4 18.54 44.19 -42.42
C LEU A 4 18.08 43.46 -43.69
N PHE A 5 18.19 42.13 -43.69
CA PHE A 5 17.51 41.22 -44.61
C PHE A 5 17.09 39.98 -43.81
N CYS A 6 15.80 39.73 -43.70
CA CYS A 6 15.23 38.44 -43.30
C CYS A 6 13.93 38.22 -44.07
N HIS A 7 13.60 36.97 -44.36
CA HIS A 7 12.81 36.60 -45.52
C HIS A 7 11.61 35.72 -45.15
N ARG A 8 10.48 35.95 -45.86
CA ARG A 8 9.31 35.05 -46.03
C ARG A 8 8.83 34.19 -44.84
N SER A 9 7.61 34.48 -44.40
CA SER A 9 6.67 33.46 -43.88
C SER A 9 6.30 32.47 -45.00
N PRO A 10 5.82 31.25 -44.66
CA PRO A 10 4.36 31.05 -44.75
C PRO A 10 3.72 30.17 -43.65
N HIS A 11 2.43 30.45 -43.41
CA HIS A 11 1.34 29.56 -42.97
C HIS A 11 1.60 28.39 -41.98
N SER A 12 0.93 28.48 -40.83
CA SER A 12 -0.02 27.44 -40.40
C SER A 12 -1.24 28.10 -39.71
N ILE A 13 -2.24 27.32 -39.28
CA ILE A 13 -3.63 27.76 -39.08
C ILE A 13 -4.12 27.55 -37.64
N ALA A 14 -4.98 28.47 -37.16
CA ALA A 14 -5.81 28.39 -35.95
C ALA A 14 -5.09 28.52 -34.58
N PRO A 15 -5.80 28.84 -33.48
CA PRO A 15 -7.24 29.12 -33.37
C PRO A 15 -7.62 30.57 -33.01
N LYS A 16 -8.80 31.00 -33.48
CA LYS A 16 -9.58 32.06 -32.82
C LYS A 16 -10.49 31.42 -31.77
N SER A 17 -10.43 31.87 -30.53
CA SER A 17 -11.53 31.79 -29.56
C SER A 17 -11.28 32.76 -28.41
N LEU A 18 -11.56 34.03 -28.65
CA LEU A 18 -11.57 35.06 -27.62
C LEU A 18 -12.92 35.01 -26.89
N LEU A 19 -12.97 34.37 -25.72
CA LEU A 19 -14.13 34.46 -24.83
C LEU A 19 -13.71 35.02 -23.47
N VAL A 20 -13.79 36.35 -23.38
CA VAL A 20 -13.79 37.06 -22.10
C VAL A 20 -15.11 36.73 -21.41
N TYR A 21 -15.05 36.07 -20.26
CA TYR A 21 -16.18 35.99 -19.33
C TYR A 21 -15.87 36.79 -18.07
N CYS A 22 -16.78 37.68 -17.71
CA CYS A 22 -16.62 38.68 -16.65
C CYS A 22 -17.87 38.68 -15.78
N SER A 23 -17.72 39.05 -14.51
CA SER A 23 -18.76 38.93 -13.47
C SER A 23 -19.14 37.48 -13.11
N ARG A 24 -19.70 37.20 -11.93
CA ARG A 24 -20.14 38.12 -10.87
C ARG A 24 -19.87 37.52 -9.48
N GLN A 25 -19.42 38.32 -8.52
CA GLN A 25 -19.48 37.93 -7.11
C GLN A 25 -20.95 37.96 -6.67
N LEU A 26 -21.40 36.91 -5.97
CA LEU A 26 -22.63 36.97 -5.16
C LEU A 26 -22.31 36.46 -3.75
N SER A 27 -22.50 37.35 -2.77
CA SER A 27 -22.58 36.96 -1.37
C SER A 27 -24.04 36.63 -1.04
N GLN A 28 -24.27 35.59 -0.25
CA GLN A 28 -25.52 35.39 0.49
C GLN A 28 -25.19 34.92 1.90
N VAL A 29 -25.72 35.62 2.90
CA VAL A 29 -25.55 35.33 4.32
C VAL A 29 -26.96 35.22 4.93
N VAL A 30 -27.34 34.01 5.31
CA VAL A 30 -28.56 33.72 6.08
C VAL A 30 -28.16 32.60 7.06
N LEU A 31 -27.95 32.83 8.36
CA LEU A 31 -28.86 33.24 9.45
C LEU A 31 -29.95 32.21 9.80
N GLY A 32 -29.95 31.77 11.07
CA GLY A 32 -30.89 30.80 11.61
C GLY A 32 -30.36 29.36 11.57
N SER A 33 -30.58 28.52 12.59
CA SER A 33 -31.39 28.71 13.80
C SER A 33 -30.76 28.06 15.02
N LEU A 34 -30.79 28.77 16.15
CA LEU A 34 -30.50 28.20 17.46
C LEU A 34 -31.75 27.48 17.98
N SER A 35 -31.61 26.31 18.59
CA SER A 35 -32.65 25.67 19.41
C SER A 35 -31.97 24.77 20.45
N LEU A 36 -32.53 24.76 21.66
CA LEU A 36 -31.89 24.28 22.88
C LEU A 36 -32.95 23.68 23.81
N LEU A 37 -32.57 22.71 24.65
CA LEU A 37 -33.39 22.08 25.73
C LEU A 37 -34.54 21.18 25.23
N LEU A 38 -35.03 20.12 25.90
CA LEU A 38 -34.62 19.17 26.98
C LEU A 38 -35.51 17.90 26.77
N LEU A 39 -35.58 16.78 27.52
CA LEU A 39 -35.13 16.31 28.86
C LEU A 39 -35.00 14.75 28.82
N SER A 40 -34.53 14.11 29.90
CA SER A 40 -34.72 12.68 30.27
C SER A 40 -33.97 11.60 29.43
N GLU A 41 -33.16 10.68 29.99
CA GLU A 41 -33.35 9.66 31.07
C GLU A 41 -33.94 8.34 30.55
N ALA A 42 -33.47 7.14 30.93
CA ALA A 42 -32.33 6.77 31.78
C ALA A 42 -31.90 5.27 31.60
N LEU A 43 -30.80 4.89 32.26
CA LEU A 43 -30.45 3.56 32.78
C LEU A 43 -30.54 2.31 31.87
N ALA A 44 -29.37 1.77 31.50
CA ALA A 44 -29.16 0.32 31.33
C ALA A 44 -27.71 -0.06 31.69
N THR A 45 -27.53 -0.90 32.71
CA THR A 45 -26.22 -1.42 33.17
C THR A 45 -25.79 -2.65 32.39
N GLY A 46 -24.49 -2.80 32.08
CA GLY A 46 -23.98 -3.95 31.32
C GLY A 46 -22.45 -4.15 31.37
N LEU A 47 -21.85 -4.25 32.56
CA LEU A 47 -20.41 -4.53 32.71
C LEU A 47 -20.12 -6.04 32.58
N THR A 48 -19.83 -6.52 31.37
CA THR A 48 -19.32 -7.89 31.16
C THR A 48 -17.79 -7.90 31.26
N GLN A 49 -17.28 -8.04 32.49
CA GLN A 49 -15.85 -8.09 32.77
C GLN A 49 -15.32 -9.53 32.66
N CYS A 50 -14.60 -9.85 31.57
CA CYS A 50 -13.94 -11.15 31.41
C CYS A 50 -12.83 -11.34 32.45
N SER A 51 -13.08 -12.19 33.46
CA SER A 51 -12.18 -12.44 34.58
C SER A 51 -11.10 -13.49 34.24
N ASN A 52 -9.82 -13.11 34.31
CA ASN A 52 -8.71 -14.05 34.24
C ASN A 52 -8.66 -14.96 35.49
N PRO A 53 -8.54 -16.30 35.35
CA PRO A 53 -8.16 -17.16 36.46
C PRO A 53 -6.66 -16.97 36.78
N ARG A 54 -6.34 -16.73 38.06
CA ARG A 54 -4.98 -16.41 38.53
C ARG A 54 -4.46 -17.48 39.49
N PHE A 55 -3.43 -18.22 39.05
CA PHE A 55 -2.44 -18.98 39.85
C PHE A 55 -2.96 -20.05 40.84
N ASN A 56 -2.30 -21.20 40.88
CA ASN A 56 -2.42 -22.16 41.99
C ASN A 56 -1.01 -22.61 42.45
N PRO A 57 -0.57 -22.28 43.69
CA PRO A 57 0.78 -22.59 44.19
C PRO A 57 0.88 -23.96 44.90
N LEU A 58 2.10 -24.35 45.28
CA LEU A 58 2.46 -25.67 45.81
C LEU A 58 1.93 -25.97 47.23
N SER A 59 1.87 -27.27 47.56
CA SER A 59 2.37 -27.77 48.86
C SER A 59 2.81 -29.26 48.78
N ALA A 60 3.63 -29.72 49.73
CA ALA A 60 4.12 -31.11 49.90
C ALA A 60 3.51 -31.73 51.20
N GLU A 61 3.82 -32.92 51.77
CA GLU A 61 4.90 -33.95 51.67
C GLU A 61 4.27 -35.39 51.79
N GLN A 62 4.81 -36.53 52.29
CA GLN A 62 6.11 -36.95 52.89
C GLN A 62 6.31 -38.49 52.88
N GLY A 63 7.56 -38.96 52.81
CA GLY A 63 8.06 -40.23 53.42
C GLY A 63 7.80 -41.60 52.73
N ALA A 64 8.58 -42.67 52.97
CA ALA A 64 9.93 -42.77 53.60
C ALA A 64 10.64 -44.16 53.37
N HIS A 65 11.99 -44.15 53.29
CA HIS A 65 12.96 -45.28 53.48
C HIS A 65 12.98 -46.46 52.44
N PRO A 66 13.98 -47.40 52.45
CA PRO A 66 15.37 -47.12 52.04
C PRO A 66 16.09 -48.18 51.14
N ILE A 67 17.05 -47.71 50.33
CA ILE A 67 18.33 -48.32 49.83
C ILE A 67 18.44 -49.86 49.66
N LEU A 68 18.74 -50.32 48.43
CA LEU A 68 19.88 -51.23 48.16
C LEU A 68 20.35 -51.22 46.69
N THR A 69 21.59 -51.69 46.48
CA THR A 69 22.40 -51.55 45.26
C THR A 69 21.94 -52.39 44.07
N ASN A 70 21.92 -51.80 42.88
CA ASN A 70 22.42 -52.46 41.67
C ASN A 70 22.91 -51.43 40.64
N ALA A 71 24.07 -51.69 40.01
CA ALA A 71 24.67 -50.78 39.04
C ALA A 71 24.08 -50.99 37.64
N VAL A 72 23.26 -50.04 37.18
CA VAL A 72 22.71 -50.02 35.81
C VAL A 72 23.65 -49.19 34.92
N PRO A 73 24.05 -49.67 33.73
CA PRO A 73 24.87 -48.89 32.81
C PRO A 73 24.14 -47.62 32.34
N PRO A 74 24.87 -46.54 31.98
CA PRO A 74 24.26 -45.30 31.54
C PRO A 74 23.41 -45.52 30.26
N PRO A 75 22.23 -44.88 30.14
CA PRO A 75 21.42 -45.00 28.95
C PRO A 75 22.17 -44.38 27.75
N THR A 76 22.42 -45.18 26.73
CA THR A 76 22.99 -44.70 25.46
C THR A 76 22.07 -43.64 24.87
N LEU A 77 22.59 -42.42 24.64
CA LEU A 77 21.83 -41.35 24.02
C LEU A 77 21.32 -41.82 22.64
N PRO A 78 20.02 -41.67 22.32
CA PRO A 78 19.53 -41.94 20.98
C PRO A 78 20.20 -40.99 19.98
N PRO A 79 20.40 -41.40 18.71
CA PRO A 79 20.95 -40.53 17.69
C PRO A 79 20.17 -39.22 17.59
N ALA A 80 20.87 -38.09 17.52
CA ALA A 80 20.24 -36.80 17.30
C ALA A 80 19.46 -36.87 15.98
N LEU A 81 18.14 -36.66 16.03
CA LEU A 81 17.32 -36.52 14.84
C LEU A 81 17.88 -35.38 14.00
N GLN A 82 18.46 -35.69 12.85
CA GLN A 82 18.85 -34.67 11.91
C GLN A 82 17.57 -34.04 11.38
N VAL A 83 17.28 -32.83 11.85
CA VAL A 83 16.31 -31.94 11.22
C VAL A 83 16.88 -31.67 9.83
N VAL A 84 16.36 -32.41 8.85
CA VAL A 84 16.48 -32.03 7.44
C VAL A 84 15.77 -30.69 7.33
N ALA A 85 16.56 -29.62 7.32
CA ALA A 85 16.08 -28.30 6.95
C ALA A 85 15.71 -28.40 5.46
N GLU A 86 14.46 -28.76 5.21
CA GLU A 86 13.85 -28.62 3.90
C GLU A 86 14.13 -27.19 3.42
N PRO A 87 14.70 -27.00 2.21
CA PRO A 87 15.01 -25.67 1.74
C PRO A 87 13.68 -24.91 1.64
N VAL A 88 13.50 -23.94 2.53
CA VAL A 88 12.45 -22.94 2.37
C VAL A 88 12.70 -22.30 1.02
N ASN A 89 11.85 -22.68 0.05
CA ASN A 89 11.74 -22.02 -1.23
C ASN A 89 11.15 -20.64 -0.95
N ALA A 90 12.00 -19.73 -0.47
CA ALA A 90 11.71 -18.32 -0.47
C ALA A 90 11.33 -17.96 -1.90
N ALA A 91 10.06 -17.58 -2.09
CA ALA A 91 9.59 -17.13 -3.39
C ALA A 91 10.43 -15.92 -3.75
N VAL A 92 11.37 -16.08 -4.68
CA VAL A 92 12.27 -15.01 -5.11
C VAL A 92 11.39 -13.96 -5.76
N GLU A 93 11.22 -12.84 -5.08
CA GLU A 93 10.37 -11.74 -5.54
C GLU A 93 10.91 -11.27 -6.90
N GLN A 94 10.16 -11.55 -7.96
CA GLN A 94 10.71 -11.39 -9.30
C GLN A 94 10.77 -9.90 -9.63
N VAL A 95 12.00 -9.38 -9.70
CA VAL A 95 12.26 -8.01 -10.18
C VAL A 95 11.69 -7.90 -11.60
N ALA A 96 10.67 -7.05 -11.73
CA ALA A 96 9.92 -6.83 -12.96
C ALA A 96 10.43 -5.61 -13.73
N LEU A 97 11.03 -4.64 -13.02
CA LEU A 97 11.59 -3.42 -13.58
C LEU A 97 12.62 -2.80 -12.61
N TYR A 98 13.49 -1.93 -13.11
CA TYR A 98 14.29 -1.01 -12.30
C TYR A 98 13.79 0.42 -12.50
N VAL A 99 13.67 1.22 -11.43
CA VAL A 99 13.43 2.67 -11.48
C VAL A 99 14.49 3.41 -10.69
N ARG A 100 15.14 4.41 -11.28
CA ARG A 100 16.27 5.09 -10.63
C ARG A 100 15.80 6.07 -9.52
N PRO A 101 16.09 5.85 -8.22
CA PRO A 101 15.61 6.74 -7.17
C PRO A 101 16.27 8.12 -7.23
N ALA A 102 15.47 9.18 -7.20
CA ALA A 102 15.91 10.56 -7.17
C ALA A 102 16.09 11.02 -5.71
N GLY A 103 17.33 10.96 -5.20
CA GLY A 103 17.64 11.39 -3.82
C GLY A 103 17.02 10.50 -2.73
N GLY A 104 16.93 9.19 -2.99
CA GLY A 104 16.26 8.24 -2.08
C GLY A 104 14.73 8.29 -2.13
N LYS A 105 14.17 8.89 -3.19
CA LYS A 105 12.73 9.01 -3.42
C LYS A 105 12.34 8.57 -4.83
N VAL A 106 11.09 8.14 -5.00
CA VAL A 106 10.46 7.84 -6.29
C VAL A 106 9.11 8.56 -6.42
N ASN A 107 8.66 8.71 -7.66
CA ASN A 107 7.31 9.17 -7.98
C ASN A 107 6.56 8.01 -8.65
N ILE A 108 5.28 7.80 -8.32
CA ILE A 108 4.43 6.78 -8.95
C ILE A 108 3.31 7.47 -9.74
N ARG A 109 3.35 7.35 -11.07
CA ARG A 109 2.23 7.74 -11.94
C ARG A 109 1.26 6.57 -12.04
N PHE A 110 0.18 6.62 -11.28
CA PHE A 110 -0.82 5.55 -11.25
C PHE A 110 -1.93 5.82 -12.26
N ILE A 111 -2.17 4.89 -13.19
CA ILE A 111 -3.11 5.01 -14.30
C ILE A 111 -4.10 3.84 -14.25
N ASN A 112 -5.35 4.15 -13.91
CA ASN A 112 -6.45 3.19 -13.90
C ASN A 112 -7.11 3.13 -15.29
N GLU A 113 -6.76 2.12 -16.10
CA GLU A 113 -7.40 1.85 -17.40
C GLU A 113 -8.68 1.02 -17.27
N THR A 114 -9.13 0.68 -16.06
CA THR A 114 -10.37 -0.08 -15.84
C THR A 114 -11.61 0.83 -15.84
N GLY A 115 -12.79 0.24 -16.05
CA GLY A 115 -14.07 0.92 -15.79
C GLY A 115 -14.40 1.08 -14.30
N ALA A 116 -13.79 0.27 -13.45
CA ALA A 116 -14.03 0.25 -12.00
C ALA A 116 -13.23 1.33 -11.26
N ALA A 117 -13.71 1.72 -10.08
CA ALA A 117 -12.88 2.45 -9.13
C ALA A 117 -11.85 1.49 -8.50
N ILE A 118 -10.63 1.98 -8.26
CA ILE A 118 -9.56 1.24 -7.58
C ILE A 118 -9.24 1.93 -6.28
N ASN A 119 -9.30 1.20 -5.18
CA ASN A 119 -8.82 1.66 -3.89
C ASN A 119 -7.33 1.36 -3.76
N TYR A 120 -6.57 2.26 -3.14
CA TYR A 120 -5.11 2.16 -3.08
C TYR A 120 -4.53 2.82 -1.82
N GLU A 121 -3.33 2.39 -1.44
CA GLU A 121 -2.52 2.95 -0.36
C GLU A 121 -1.03 2.71 -0.62
N VAL A 122 -0.23 3.78 -0.55
CA VAL A 122 1.21 3.66 -0.26
C VAL A 122 1.35 3.53 1.25
N ILE A 123 1.83 2.37 1.72
CA ILE A 123 1.84 2.00 3.13
C ILE A 123 2.72 2.98 3.92
N GLY A 124 2.18 3.53 5.02
CA GLY A 124 2.87 4.50 5.90
C GLY A 124 2.90 5.94 5.38
N GLU A 125 3.01 6.14 4.07
CA GLU A 125 3.11 7.47 3.44
C GLU A 125 1.75 8.11 3.13
N THR A 126 0.70 7.30 2.96
CA THR A 126 -0.64 7.78 2.57
C THR A 126 -1.73 7.08 3.38
N GLN A 127 -2.88 7.76 3.51
CA GLN A 127 -4.13 7.11 3.88
C GLN A 127 -4.75 6.42 2.67
N TYR A 128 -5.46 5.31 2.90
CA TYR A 128 -6.35 4.64 1.95
C TYR A 128 -7.22 5.61 1.16
N ARG A 129 -7.21 5.50 -0.17
CA ARG A 129 -7.88 6.40 -1.13
C ARG A 129 -8.52 5.62 -2.26
N THR A 130 -9.33 6.32 -3.07
CA THR A 130 -9.99 5.74 -4.26
C THR A 130 -9.65 6.56 -5.50
N LEU A 131 -9.14 5.89 -6.54
CA LEU A 131 -8.93 6.43 -7.89
C LEU A 131 -10.10 5.99 -8.77
N ALA A 132 -10.76 6.94 -9.44
CA ALA A 132 -11.92 6.65 -10.29
C ALA A 132 -11.54 5.78 -11.51
N GLY A 133 -12.54 5.11 -12.10
CA GLY A 133 -12.39 4.43 -13.39
C GLY A 133 -11.92 5.40 -14.48
N ARG A 134 -11.08 4.90 -15.41
CA ARG A 134 -10.52 5.67 -16.54
C ARG A 134 -9.83 6.98 -16.13
N SER A 135 -9.17 7.00 -14.96
CA SER A 135 -8.48 8.18 -14.43
C SER A 135 -7.04 7.87 -14.01
N GLN A 136 -6.26 8.92 -13.76
CA GLN A 136 -4.85 8.80 -13.38
C GLN A 136 -4.47 9.84 -12.32
N MET A 137 -3.40 9.57 -11.59
CA MET A 137 -2.78 10.52 -10.66
C MET A 137 -1.26 10.41 -10.67
N LEU A 138 -0.61 11.34 -9.95
CA LEU A 138 0.80 11.25 -9.59
C LEU A 138 0.92 11.23 -8.06
N LEU A 139 1.67 10.27 -7.54
CA LEU A 139 2.13 10.19 -6.16
C LEU A 139 3.59 10.65 -6.18
N GLU A 140 3.92 11.73 -5.47
CA GLU A 140 5.24 12.36 -5.56
C GLU A 140 6.05 12.20 -4.27
N ASN A 141 7.38 12.22 -4.41
CA ASN A 141 8.35 12.26 -3.31
C ASN A 141 8.24 11.10 -2.31
N LEU A 142 7.76 9.93 -2.73
CA LEU A 142 7.68 8.74 -1.87
C LEU A 142 9.11 8.30 -1.50
N PRO A 143 9.45 8.08 -0.21
CA PRO A 143 10.73 7.50 0.17
C PRO A 143 10.88 6.08 -0.36
N VAL A 144 12.12 5.58 -0.37
CA VAL A 144 12.44 4.19 -0.70
C VAL A 144 13.15 3.56 0.52
N PRO A 145 12.77 2.36 0.99
CA PRO A 145 11.82 1.42 0.40
C PRO A 145 10.36 1.86 0.55
N THR A 146 9.50 1.39 -0.35
CA THR A 146 8.06 1.67 -0.29
C THR A 146 7.23 0.51 -0.86
N THR A 147 6.01 0.37 -0.34
CA THR A 147 5.05 -0.65 -0.78
C THR A 147 3.75 0.05 -1.18
N PHE A 148 3.37 -0.11 -2.43
CA PHE A 148 2.16 0.45 -3.03
C PHE A 148 1.14 -0.65 -3.28
N THR A 149 0.02 -0.59 -2.57
CA THR A 149 -1.07 -1.57 -2.63
C THR A 149 -2.28 -0.98 -3.35
N PHE A 150 -2.99 -1.79 -4.12
CA PHE A 150 -4.20 -1.38 -4.84
C PHE A 150 -5.12 -2.56 -5.17
N ARG A 151 -6.44 -2.33 -5.15
CA ARG A 151 -7.46 -3.33 -5.49
C ARG A 151 -8.70 -2.68 -6.09
N ARG A 152 -9.30 -3.29 -7.11
CA ARG A 152 -10.60 -2.84 -7.63
C ARG A 152 -11.68 -2.93 -6.54
N ALA A 153 -12.54 -1.91 -6.48
CA ALA A 153 -13.66 -1.85 -5.54
C ALA A 153 -14.77 -2.87 -5.85
N ASP A 154 -14.82 -3.40 -7.09
CA ASP A 154 -15.68 -4.52 -7.50
C ASP A 154 -15.02 -5.91 -7.29
N PHE A 155 -13.85 -5.95 -6.66
CA PHE A 155 -13.02 -7.13 -6.41
C PHE A 155 -12.48 -7.87 -7.65
N GLY A 156 -12.73 -7.37 -8.87
CA GLY A 156 -12.21 -7.95 -10.11
C GLY A 156 -10.68 -7.93 -10.20
N LEU A 157 -10.15 -8.71 -11.17
CA LEU A 157 -8.71 -8.90 -11.36
C LEU A 157 -8.06 -7.72 -12.12
N LEU A 158 -6.75 -7.56 -11.92
CA LEU A 158 -5.91 -6.50 -12.48
C LEU A 158 -4.62 -7.04 -13.13
N GLN A 159 -4.50 -6.89 -14.45
CA GLN A 159 -3.19 -6.96 -15.11
C GLN A 159 -2.45 -5.64 -14.88
N VAL A 160 -1.25 -5.72 -14.29
CA VAL A 160 -0.35 -4.58 -14.13
C VAL A 160 0.62 -4.47 -15.32
N SER A 161 1.03 -3.26 -15.66
CA SER A 161 2.13 -2.98 -16.59
C SER A 161 2.98 -1.84 -16.02
N LEU A 162 4.27 -2.10 -15.83
CA LEU A 162 5.25 -1.16 -15.30
C LEU A 162 6.08 -0.53 -16.42
N GLN A 163 6.43 0.75 -16.25
CA GLN A 163 7.33 1.47 -17.16
C GLN A 163 8.06 2.58 -16.40
N GLU A 164 9.36 2.77 -16.64
CA GLU A 164 10.07 3.97 -16.17
C GLU A 164 9.79 5.12 -17.16
N ASP A 165 9.29 6.26 -16.68
CA ASP A 165 8.99 7.42 -17.53
C ASP A 165 10.28 8.07 -18.05
N THR A 166 11.25 8.32 -17.16
CA THR A 166 12.56 8.91 -17.46
C THR A 166 13.52 8.72 -16.27
N PRO A 167 14.74 8.17 -16.43
CA PRO A 167 15.67 7.91 -15.32
C PRO A 167 16.11 9.15 -14.50
N ALA A 168 15.93 10.35 -15.04
CA ALA A 168 16.23 11.61 -14.37
C ALA A 168 15.09 12.10 -13.44
N SER A 169 13.86 11.59 -13.61
CA SER A 169 12.68 11.99 -12.82
C SER A 169 12.28 10.99 -11.74
N GLY A 170 12.97 9.84 -11.64
CA GLY A 170 12.65 8.75 -10.70
C GLY A 170 11.19 8.33 -10.71
N THR A 171 10.54 8.39 -11.89
CA THR A 171 9.09 8.22 -12.03
C THR A 171 8.76 6.85 -12.62
N LEU A 172 8.09 6.03 -11.82
CA LEU A 172 7.51 4.75 -12.20
C LEU A 172 6.06 4.98 -12.67
N THR A 173 5.77 4.70 -13.94
CA THR A 173 4.39 4.56 -14.43
C THR A 173 3.87 3.17 -14.10
N VAL A 174 2.76 3.14 -13.38
CA VAL A 174 1.98 1.94 -13.03
C VAL A 174 0.64 2.01 -13.75
N ARG A 175 0.48 1.19 -14.78
CA ARG A 175 -0.74 1.12 -15.60
C ARG A 175 -1.48 -0.18 -15.29
N VAL A 176 -2.75 -0.08 -14.93
CA VAL A 176 -3.55 -1.26 -14.53
C VAL A 176 -4.79 -1.44 -15.40
N ARG A 177 -4.97 -2.66 -15.92
CA ARG A 177 -6.06 -3.08 -16.81
C ARG A 177 -6.87 -4.21 -16.22
N GLU A 178 -8.09 -4.36 -16.72
CA GLU A 178 -8.95 -5.50 -16.38
C GLU A 178 -8.40 -6.78 -17.02
N THR A 179 -8.41 -7.88 -16.27
CA THR A 179 -8.07 -9.22 -16.78
C THR A 179 -9.08 -10.25 -16.29
N LEU A 180 -9.08 -11.42 -16.93
CA LEU A 180 -9.77 -12.64 -16.46
C LEU A 180 -8.76 -13.74 -16.07
N ASP A 181 -7.46 -13.49 -16.22
CA ASP A 181 -6.39 -14.41 -15.89
C ASP A 181 -5.83 -14.14 -14.49
N PHE A 182 -6.01 -15.10 -13.58
CA PHE A 182 -5.51 -15.07 -12.21
C PHE A 182 -3.98 -15.11 -12.12
N ALA A 183 -3.26 -15.63 -13.13
CA ALA A 183 -1.79 -15.62 -13.14
C ALA A 183 -1.21 -14.20 -13.34
N LEU A 184 -2.01 -13.30 -13.93
CA LEU A 184 -1.67 -11.90 -14.18
C LEU A 184 -2.19 -10.94 -13.11
N ASP A 185 -3.01 -11.41 -12.17
CA ASP A 185 -3.53 -10.57 -11.07
C ASP A 185 -2.40 -10.18 -10.13
N ARG A 186 -2.18 -8.87 -9.98
CA ARG A 186 -1.19 -8.29 -9.05
C ARG A 186 -1.82 -7.11 -8.34
N THR A 187 -1.62 -7.03 -7.03
CA THR A 187 -2.26 -6.05 -6.14
C THR A 187 -1.28 -5.27 -5.28
N THR A 188 -0.01 -5.69 -5.26
CA THR A 188 1.07 -5.01 -4.55
C THR A 188 2.27 -4.79 -5.47
N ILE A 189 2.85 -3.60 -5.40
CA ILE A 189 4.17 -3.27 -5.93
C ILE A 189 5.06 -2.95 -4.73
N HIS A 190 6.27 -3.50 -4.69
CA HIS A 190 7.32 -3.09 -3.77
C HIS A 190 8.48 -2.46 -4.55
N VAL A 191 9.16 -1.49 -3.92
CA VAL A 191 10.36 -0.83 -4.45
C VAL A 191 11.46 -0.91 -3.39
N ASP A 192 12.52 -1.65 -3.71
CA ASP A 192 13.71 -1.86 -2.88
C ASP A 192 14.59 -0.59 -2.81
N PRO A 193 15.39 -0.36 -1.74
CA PRO A 193 16.33 0.77 -1.67
C PRO A 193 17.29 0.94 -2.86
N SER A 194 17.54 -0.11 -3.65
CA SER A 194 18.30 -0.03 -4.90
C SER A 194 17.58 0.75 -6.03
N GLY A 195 16.24 0.70 -6.04
CA GLY A 195 15.38 1.03 -7.19
C GLY A 195 14.77 -0.19 -7.91
N ASP A 196 15.06 -1.42 -7.49
CA ASP A 196 14.42 -2.62 -8.04
C ASP A 196 12.93 -2.68 -7.67
N VAL A 197 12.09 -3.07 -8.63
CA VAL A 197 10.62 -3.08 -8.51
C VAL A 197 10.07 -4.49 -8.73
N SER A 198 9.29 -4.98 -7.77
CA SER A 198 8.64 -6.29 -7.79
C SER A 198 7.11 -6.19 -7.85
N LEU A 199 6.43 -7.31 -8.14
CA LEU A 199 4.98 -7.43 -8.28
C LEU A 199 4.47 -8.66 -7.53
N ASN A 200 3.46 -8.47 -6.67
CA ASN A 200 2.78 -9.55 -5.94
C ASN A 200 1.27 -9.52 -6.15
#